data_AF-A0A7S0YB71-F1
#
_entry.id   AF-A0A7S0YB71-F1
#
_cell.length_a   1.000
_cell.length_b   1.000
_cell.length_c   1.000
_cell.angle_alpha   90.00
_cell.angle_beta   90.00
_cell.angle_gamma   90.00
#
_symmetry.space_group_name_H-M   'P 1'
#
loop_
_entity.id
_entity.type
_entity.pdbx_description
1 polymer ?
#
loop_
_entity_poly.entity_id
_entity_poly.type
_entity_poly.pdbx_seq_one_letter_code
_entity_poly.pdbx_strand_id
1 'polypeptide(L)'
;PTQQPSTSNNEEYIIYRTMAGDLGADTKALVFGSAAIGFAPFICFFFQIVFPKPQLLIVSITAAFFYLLAASAASVCWYIVDPVIGLGGPWAAIVPGVFFQFIFRALFAHSYFKVETVIEASIAKSEEDREDGDENEGEDSGAGIQAAKNRLALNDVACGLAAGVGFGGMHAILLFGSLLASETFDSGVLYQPSCPKVPSLTVSSLNTFCFFFLDVFWMLFTFFGIRRRFLFPRGGGALSDINPLSRPFGSYFGNTRMGGNNALLVCLITHVLAAGFTTFNAFQFGCVFSMTLLPLVTLIVAYLYWSGISNIYLPLAHSNVRLSLPASFSYGSHVAEGVLGANQDDE
;
A
#
# COMPACT_ATOMS: atom_id res chain seq x y z
N PRO A 1 13.86 46.34 35.87
CA PRO A 1 13.11 45.63 34.81
C PRO A 1 12.46 44.37 35.40
N THR A 2 11.24 44.57 35.86
CA THR A 2 10.39 43.64 36.61
C THR A 2 10.04 42.41 35.78
N GLN A 3 10.50 41.25 36.22
CA GLN A 3 10.01 39.94 35.79
C GLN A 3 8.53 39.83 36.16
N GLN A 4 7.67 39.69 35.16
CA GLN A 4 6.33 39.18 35.36
C GLN A 4 6.40 37.69 35.71
N PRO A 5 5.66 37.22 36.72
CA PRO A 5 5.48 35.80 36.95
C PRO A 5 4.62 35.23 35.82
N SER A 6 5.19 34.34 35.01
CA SER A 6 4.45 33.52 34.07
C SER A 6 3.46 32.67 34.86
N THR A 7 2.17 32.91 34.65
CA THR A 7 1.10 32.04 35.11
C THR A 7 1.31 30.65 34.52
N SER A 8 1.92 29.77 35.33
CA SER A 8 1.95 28.34 35.09
C SER A 8 0.50 27.85 35.15
N ASN A 9 -0.13 27.79 33.99
CA ASN A 9 -1.32 26.97 33.81
C ASN A 9 -0.85 25.53 34.05
N ASN A 10 -0.96 25.09 35.30
CA ASN A 10 -0.91 23.68 35.65
C ASN A 10 -2.00 23.01 34.81
N GLU A 11 -1.62 22.43 33.68
CA GLU A 11 -2.38 21.38 33.01
C GLU A 11 -2.41 20.21 33.98
N GLU A 12 -3.32 20.32 34.95
CA GLU A 12 -3.74 19.23 35.81
C GLU A 12 -4.36 18.19 34.87
N TYR A 13 -3.52 17.28 34.36
CA TYR A 13 -3.99 16.06 33.73
C TYR A 13 -4.82 15.34 34.78
N ILE A 14 -6.13 15.50 34.69
CA ILE A 14 -7.09 14.85 35.59
C ILE A 14 -7.03 13.36 35.28
N ILE A 15 -6.10 12.66 35.95
CA ILE A 15 -6.12 11.21 36.04
C ILE A 15 -7.33 10.89 36.91
N TYR A 16 -8.47 10.64 36.28
CA TYR A 16 -9.64 10.09 36.94
C TYR A 16 -9.28 8.68 37.42
N ARG A 17 -8.73 8.60 38.64
CA ARG A 17 -8.48 7.34 39.33
C ARG A 17 -9.82 6.83 39.85
N THR A 18 -10.59 6.19 38.98
CA THR A 18 -11.87 5.56 39.32
C THR A 18 -11.65 4.40 40.30
N MET A 19 -12.56 4.27 41.27
CA MET A 19 -12.42 3.41 42.45
C MET A 19 -12.43 1.90 42.12
N ALA A 20 -11.22 1.34 42.01
CA ALA A 20 -10.66 0.03 42.42
C ALA A 20 -11.49 -1.27 42.69
N GLY A 21 -12.81 -1.35 42.47
CA GLY A 21 -13.58 -2.57 42.82
C GLY A 21 -13.63 -3.64 41.73
N ASP A 22 -13.97 -3.23 40.49
CA ASP A 22 -14.29 -4.14 39.36
C ASP A 22 -13.60 -3.74 38.04
N LEU A 23 -12.73 -2.72 38.08
CA LEU A 23 -12.15 -2.06 36.89
C LEU A 23 -11.32 -2.98 35.98
N GLY A 24 -10.75 -4.07 36.53
CA GLY A 24 -9.83 -4.93 35.80
C GLY A 24 -10.49 -5.71 34.66
N ALA A 25 -11.78 -6.04 34.77
CA ALA A 25 -12.52 -6.73 33.71
C ALA A 25 -12.89 -5.76 32.57
N ASP A 26 -13.34 -4.55 32.92
CA ASP A 26 -13.78 -3.54 31.96
C ASP A 26 -12.64 -3.03 31.08
N THR A 27 -11.45 -2.79 31.66
CA THR A 27 -10.28 -2.36 30.88
C THR A 27 -9.83 -3.45 29.92
N LYS A 28 -9.84 -4.73 30.33
CA LYS A 28 -9.49 -5.85 29.44
C LYS A 28 -10.48 -5.99 28.29
N ALA A 29 -11.78 -5.80 28.54
CA ALA A 29 -12.79 -5.80 27.49
C ALA A 29 -12.58 -4.66 26.49
N LEU A 30 -12.24 -3.46 26.96
CA LEU A 30 -11.90 -2.32 26.10
C LEU A 30 -10.65 -2.58 25.25
N VAL A 31 -9.59 -3.13 25.85
CA VAL A 31 -8.34 -3.49 25.17
C VAL A 31 -8.59 -4.53 24.09
N PHE A 32 -9.26 -5.62 24.44
CA PHE A 32 -9.56 -6.70 23.48
C PHE A 32 -10.51 -6.22 22.37
N GLY A 33 -11.55 -5.46 22.71
CA GLY A 33 -12.49 -4.92 21.74
C GLY A 33 -11.82 -3.95 20.75
N SER A 34 -10.97 -3.05 21.25
CA SER A 34 -10.23 -2.12 20.38
C SER A 34 -9.17 -2.85 19.55
N ALA A 35 -8.51 -3.87 20.12
CA ALA A 35 -7.58 -4.73 19.38
C ALA A 35 -8.28 -5.48 18.24
N ALA A 36 -9.46 -6.04 18.52
CA ALA A 36 -10.28 -6.69 17.51
C ALA A 36 -10.68 -5.71 16.40
N ILE A 37 -11.15 -4.50 16.72
CA ILE A 37 -11.52 -3.50 15.71
C ILE A 37 -10.31 -3.10 14.84
N GLY A 38 -9.16 -2.80 15.46
CA GLY A 38 -7.98 -2.33 14.75
C GLY A 38 -7.34 -3.40 13.87
N PHE A 39 -7.22 -4.63 14.36
CA PHE A 39 -6.52 -5.71 13.66
C PHE A 39 -7.43 -6.68 12.89
N ALA A 40 -8.75 -6.67 13.09
CA ALA A 40 -9.68 -7.54 12.37
C ALA A 40 -9.49 -7.50 10.84
N PRO A 41 -9.48 -6.34 10.16
CA PRO A 41 -9.40 -6.35 8.70
C PRO A 41 -8.05 -6.93 8.22
N PHE A 42 -6.96 -6.66 8.93
CA PHE A 42 -5.66 -7.27 8.63
C PHE A 42 -5.70 -8.80 8.78
N ILE A 43 -6.16 -9.31 9.94
CA ILE A 43 -6.23 -10.75 10.22
C ILE A 43 -7.14 -11.46 9.21
N CYS A 44 -8.32 -10.91 8.93
CA CYS A 44 -9.26 -11.48 7.98
C CYS A 44 -8.66 -11.58 6.56
N PHE A 45 -8.09 -10.49 6.03
CA PHE A 45 -7.52 -10.50 4.68
C PHE A 45 -6.25 -11.35 4.60
N PHE A 46 -5.43 -11.35 5.65
CA PHE A 46 -4.23 -12.16 5.71
C PHE A 46 -4.57 -13.66 5.66
N PHE A 47 -5.47 -14.14 6.51
CA PHE A 47 -5.82 -15.57 6.52
C PHE A 47 -6.67 -16.01 5.33
N GLN A 48 -7.55 -15.16 4.80
CA GLN A 48 -8.44 -15.54 3.70
C GLN A 48 -7.79 -15.41 2.31
N ILE A 49 -6.93 -14.41 2.10
CA ILE A 49 -6.43 -14.06 0.76
C ILE A 49 -4.94 -14.39 0.63
N VAL A 50 -4.13 -14.01 1.63
CA VAL A 50 -2.67 -14.11 1.55
C VAL A 50 -2.19 -15.51 1.92
N PHE A 51 -2.65 -16.05 3.05
CA PHE A 51 -2.18 -17.32 3.60
C PHE A 51 -2.41 -18.55 2.70
N PRO A 52 -3.52 -18.67 1.94
CA PRO A 52 -3.73 -19.84 1.10
C PRO A 52 -2.72 -20.01 -0.06
N LYS A 53 -1.96 -18.96 -0.40
CA LYS A 53 -1.00 -19.00 -1.52
C LYS A 53 0.38 -18.51 -1.05
N PRO A 54 1.41 -19.38 -1.04
CA PRO A 54 2.74 -19.03 -0.53
C PRO A 54 3.40 -17.87 -1.30
N GLN A 55 3.11 -17.74 -2.60
CA GLN A 55 3.59 -16.62 -3.41
C GLN A 55 3.03 -15.28 -2.93
N LEU A 56 1.73 -15.21 -2.62
CA LEU A 56 1.11 -13.99 -2.08
C LEU A 56 1.65 -13.66 -0.69
N LEU A 57 1.96 -14.68 0.12
CA LEU A 57 2.60 -14.51 1.42
C LEU A 57 3.97 -13.83 1.30
N ILE A 58 4.82 -14.28 0.37
CA ILE A 58 6.13 -13.66 0.11
C ILE A 58 5.97 -12.20 -0.33
N VAL A 59 5.04 -11.92 -1.24
CA VAL A 59 4.72 -10.55 -1.70
C VAL A 59 4.26 -9.68 -0.54
N SER A 60 3.44 -10.22 0.37
CA SER A 60 2.96 -9.49 1.55
C SER A 60 4.09 -9.17 2.54
N ILE A 61 4.93 -10.15 2.88
CA ILE A 61 6.06 -9.97 3.80
C ILE A 61 7.06 -8.96 3.25
N THR A 62 7.39 -9.06 1.95
CA THR A 62 8.30 -8.12 1.30
C THR A 62 7.72 -6.71 1.25
N ALA A 63 6.42 -6.54 1.00
CA ALA A 63 5.77 -5.23 1.08
C ALA A 63 5.82 -4.64 2.51
N ALA A 64 5.61 -5.46 3.54
CA ALA A 64 5.73 -5.04 4.93
C ALA A 64 7.17 -4.60 5.28
N PHE A 65 8.18 -5.28 4.73
CA PHE A 65 9.58 -4.87 4.87
C PHE A 65 9.86 -3.52 4.21
N PHE A 66 9.34 -3.28 3.00
CA PHE A 66 9.45 -1.97 2.34
C PHE A 66 8.77 -0.85 3.13
N TYR A 67 7.66 -1.13 3.83
CA TYR A 67 7.06 -0.18 4.75
C TYR A 67 8.00 0.18 5.91
N LEU A 68 8.66 -0.80 6.53
CA LEU A 68 9.63 -0.54 7.60
C LEU A 68 10.82 0.30 7.12
N LEU A 69 11.31 0.05 5.90
CA LEU A 69 12.35 0.89 5.28
C LEU A 69 11.86 2.32 5.02
N ALA A 70 10.60 2.49 4.63
CA ALA A 70 10.02 3.80 4.44
C ALA A 70 9.89 4.57 5.77
N ALA A 71 9.43 3.88 6.82
CA ALA A 71 9.29 4.45 8.17
C ALA A 71 10.65 4.83 8.76
N SER A 72 11.69 4.00 8.56
CA SER A 72 13.04 4.32 9.02
C SER A 72 13.63 5.50 8.26
N ALA A 73 13.47 5.57 6.94
CA ALA A 73 13.89 6.70 6.13
C ALA A 73 13.17 8.00 6.52
N ALA A 74 11.86 7.93 6.77
CA ALA A 74 11.07 9.06 7.25
C ALA A 74 11.54 9.56 8.62
N SER A 75 11.86 8.64 9.55
CA SER A 75 12.40 8.97 10.87
C SER A 75 13.76 9.68 10.79
N VAL A 76 14.68 9.17 9.96
CA VAL A 76 15.98 9.82 9.70
C VAL A 76 15.80 11.20 9.07
N CYS A 77 14.89 11.33 8.10
CA CYS A 77 14.59 12.61 7.49
C CYS A 77 14.02 13.62 8.49
N TRP A 78 13.07 13.21 9.33
CA TRP A 78 12.51 14.06 10.37
C TRP A 78 13.58 14.54 11.35
N TYR A 79 14.46 13.65 11.82
CA TYR A 79 15.58 14.00 12.72
C TYR A 79 16.52 15.08 12.13
N ILE A 80 16.76 15.04 10.82
CA ILE A 80 17.63 16.01 10.14
C ILE A 80 16.89 17.32 9.82
N VAL A 81 15.64 17.22 9.37
CA VAL A 81 14.87 18.36 8.83
C VAL A 81 14.29 19.24 9.94
N ASP A 82 13.83 18.65 11.04
CA ASP A 82 13.23 19.36 12.17
C ASP A 82 14.11 20.52 12.71
N PRO A 83 15.40 20.30 13.06
CA PRO A 83 16.25 21.38 13.54
C PRO A 83 16.66 22.39 12.47
N VAL A 84 16.63 22.02 11.18
CA VAL A 84 17.11 22.88 10.08
C VAL A 84 16.02 23.85 9.60
N ILE A 85 14.78 23.38 9.46
CA ILE A 85 13.68 24.18 8.90
C ILE A 85 12.85 24.84 10.01
N GLY A 86 12.89 24.31 11.25
CA GLY A 86 12.04 24.82 12.34
C GLY A 86 10.55 24.65 12.04
N LEU A 87 10.19 23.63 11.24
CA LEU A 87 8.81 23.20 11.05
C LEU A 87 8.32 22.61 12.37
N GLY A 88 7.83 23.45 13.28
CA GLY A 88 7.22 22.96 14.51
C GLY A 88 5.94 22.17 14.23
N GLY A 89 5.67 21.18 15.07
CA GLY A 89 4.37 20.52 15.17
C GLY A 89 4.19 19.25 14.33
N PRO A 90 2.96 18.70 14.27
CA PRO A 90 2.69 17.38 13.69
C PRO A 90 3.04 17.26 12.19
N TRP A 91 2.96 18.37 11.45
CA TRP A 91 3.27 18.40 10.02
C TRP A 91 4.72 18.06 9.70
N ALA A 92 5.64 18.34 10.63
CA ALA A 92 7.06 18.02 10.50
C ALA A 92 7.31 16.53 10.31
N ALA A 93 6.55 15.69 11.01
CA ALA A 93 6.65 14.24 10.93
C ALA A 93 5.83 13.66 9.77
N ILE A 94 4.67 14.26 9.46
CA ILE A 94 3.73 13.75 8.46
C ILE A 94 4.26 13.90 7.04
N VAL A 95 4.81 15.07 6.69
CA VAL A 95 5.30 15.33 5.33
C VAL A 95 6.38 14.32 4.89
N PRO A 96 7.47 14.08 5.65
CA PRO A 96 8.44 13.05 5.28
C PRO A 96 7.84 11.65 5.35
N GLY A 97 6.99 11.35 6.35
CA GLY A 97 6.30 10.06 6.47
C GLY A 97 5.53 9.68 5.20
N VAL A 98 4.62 10.54 4.76
CA VAL A 98 3.79 10.30 3.57
C VAL A 98 4.65 10.21 2.30
N PHE A 99 5.65 11.08 2.18
CA PHE A 99 6.53 11.12 1.01
C PHE A 99 7.35 9.83 0.85
N PHE A 100 8.04 9.39 1.91
CA PHE A 100 8.84 8.16 1.84
C PHE A 100 7.97 6.91 1.70
N GLN A 101 6.84 6.84 2.41
CA GLN A 101 5.90 5.73 2.26
C GLN A 101 5.39 5.62 0.81
N PHE A 102 5.09 6.74 0.16
CA PHE A 102 4.69 6.75 -1.26
C PHE A 102 5.83 6.29 -2.19
N ILE A 103 7.05 6.79 -1.99
CA ILE A 103 8.23 6.39 -2.80
C ILE A 103 8.48 4.89 -2.68
N PHE A 104 8.56 4.36 -1.46
CA PHE A 104 8.84 2.94 -1.24
C PHE A 104 7.70 2.04 -1.75
N ARG A 105 6.45 2.51 -1.73
CA ARG A 105 5.32 1.82 -2.38
C ARG A 105 5.52 1.71 -3.89
N ALA A 106 5.95 2.81 -4.54
CA ALA A 106 6.25 2.81 -5.97
C ALA A 106 7.49 1.97 -6.32
N LEU A 107 8.54 2.02 -5.49
CA LEU A 107 9.75 1.21 -5.65
C LEU A 107 9.45 -0.29 -5.51
N PHE A 108 8.61 -0.66 -4.55
CA PHE A 108 8.16 -2.04 -4.36
C PHE A 108 7.41 -2.54 -5.61
N ALA A 109 6.40 -1.80 -6.08
CA ALA A 109 5.65 -2.16 -7.28
C ALA A 109 6.54 -2.24 -8.52
N HIS A 110 7.49 -1.30 -8.69
CA HIS A 110 8.46 -1.35 -9.78
C HIS A 110 9.37 -2.58 -9.71
N SER A 111 9.87 -2.92 -8.51
CA SER A 111 10.71 -4.10 -8.31
C SER A 111 9.93 -5.39 -8.60
N TYR A 112 8.66 -5.45 -8.20
CA TYR A 112 7.76 -6.57 -8.50
C TYR A 112 7.63 -6.80 -10.01
N PHE A 113 7.26 -5.79 -10.79
CA PHE A 113 7.12 -5.93 -12.25
C PHE A 113 8.45 -6.27 -12.93
N LYS A 114 9.58 -5.76 -12.43
CA LYS A 114 10.89 -6.14 -12.94
C LYS A 114 11.16 -7.63 -12.72
N VAL A 115 10.88 -8.15 -11.54
CA VAL A 115 11.04 -9.58 -11.25
C VAL A 115 10.11 -10.43 -12.12
N GLU A 116 8.86 -10.00 -12.30
CA GLU A 116 7.90 -10.66 -13.20
C GLU A 116 8.47 -10.81 -14.62
N THR A 117 8.97 -9.71 -15.21
CA THR A 117 9.55 -9.75 -16.57
C THR A 117 10.76 -10.68 -16.70
N VAL A 118 11.59 -10.78 -15.64
CA VAL A 118 12.75 -11.67 -15.64
C VAL A 118 12.31 -13.13 -15.56
N ILE A 119 11.26 -13.43 -14.78
CA ILE A 119 10.75 -14.81 -14.69
C ILE A 119 10.06 -15.20 -16.00
N GLU A 120 9.28 -14.31 -16.62
CA GLU A 120 8.67 -14.55 -17.93
C GLU A 120 9.73 -14.84 -19.00
N ALA A 121 10.80 -14.05 -19.06
CA ALA A 121 11.90 -14.27 -19.98
C ALA A 121 12.62 -15.62 -19.71
N SER A 122 12.81 -15.98 -18.45
CA SER A 122 13.42 -17.26 -18.08
C SER A 122 12.54 -18.45 -18.48
N ILE A 123 11.21 -18.31 -18.41
CA ILE A 123 10.27 -19.36 -18.83
C ILE A 123 10.28 -19.49 -20.35
N ALA A 124 10.20 -18.37 -21.08
CA ALA A 124 10.24 -18.37 -22.55
C ALA A 124 11.52 -19.04 -23.07
N LYS A 125 12.68 -18.67 -22.51
CA LYS A 125 13.95 -19.32 -22.87
C LYS A 125 13.96 -20.83 -22.60
N SER A 126 13.37 -21.26 -21.48
CA SER A 126 13.27 -22.70 -21.17
C SER A 126 12.29 -23.46 -22.06
N GLU A 127 11.34 -22.76 -22.71
CA GLU A 127 10.46 -23.34 -23.73
C GLU A 127 11.24 -23.51 -25.05
N GLU A 128 12.03 -22.51 -25.46
CA GLU A 128 12.90 -22.56 -26.66
C GLU A 128 13.96 -23.67 -26.56
N ASP A 129 14.68 -23.76 -25.43
CA ASP A 129 15.72 -24.79 -25.21
C ASP A 129 15.16 -26.22 -25.26
N ARG A 130 13.84 -26.40 -25.10
CA ARG A 130 13.16 -27.71 -25.20
C ARG A 130 12.70 -28.05 -26.61
N GLU A 131 12.36 -27.06 -27.43
CA GLU A 131 11.95 -27.31 -28.82
C GLU A 131 13.15 -27.76 -29.68
N ASP A 132 14.36 -27.31 -29.35
CA ASP A 132 15.59 -27.71 -30.05
C ASP A 132 16.22 -29.01 -29.50
N GLY A 133 15.82 -29.46 -28.30
CA GLY A 133 16.35 -30.66 -27.64
C GLY A 133 15.54 -31.92 -27.92
N ASP A 134 15.92 -32.66 -28.98
CA ASP A 134 15.60 -34.06 -29.32
C ASP A 134 14.25 -34.62 -28.79
N GLU A 135 13.29 -34.88 -29.69
CA GLU A 135 11.89 -35.32 -29.44
C GLU A 135 11.72 -36.62 -28.61
N ASN A 136 12.80 -37.23 -28.12
CA ASN A 136 12.81 -38.52 -27.43
C ASN A 136 12.72 -38.46 -25.89
N GLU A 137 12.81 -37.29 -25.24
CA GLU A 137 12.69 -37.20 -23.78
C GLU A 137 11.32 -36.67 -23.30
N GLY A 138 10.37 -37.61 -23.15
CA GLY A 138 9.45 -37.68 -22.00
C GLY A 138 8.38 -36.59 -21.83
N GLU A 139 7.13 -36.96 -22.16
CA GLU A 139 5.85 -36.24 -21.96
C GLU A 139 5.64 -35.64 -20.54
N ASP A 140 6.34 -36.12 -19.51
CA ASP A 140 6.17 -35.73 -18.10
C ASP A 140 6.77 -34.33 -17.77
N SER A 141 7.74 -33.86 -18.56
CA SER A 141 8.43 -32.59 -18.31
C SER A 141 7.58 -31.35 -18.67
N GLY A 142 6.63 -31.48 -19.59
CA GLY A 142 5.76 -30.39 -20.05
C GLY A 142 4.71 -29.96 -19.04
N ALA A 143 4.16 -30.92 -18.28
CA ALA A 143 3.11 -30.65 -17.28
C ALA A 143 3.60 -29.73 -16.14
N GLY A 144 4.86 -29.88 -15.73
CA GLY A 144 5.49 -29.05 -14.69
C GLY A 144 5.62 -27.57 -15.10
N ILE A 145 6.00 -27.31 -16.36
CA ILE A 145 6.11 -25.93 -16.87
C ILE A 145 4.73 -25.30 -17.07
N GLN A 146 3.77 -26.04 -17.63
CA GLN A 146 2.39 -25.54 -17.77
C GLN A 146 1.80 -25.19 -16.40
N ALA A 147 2.07 -26.01 -15.37
CA ALA A 147 1.70 -25.73 -14.00
C ALA A 147 2.44 -24.51 -13.41
N ALA A 148 3.73 -24.34 -13.71
CA ALA A 148 4.49 -23.16 -13.30
C ALA A 148 3.97 -21.87 -13.97
N LYS A 149 3.70 -21.90 -15.28
CA LYS A 149 3.12 -20.80 -16.08
C LYS A 149 1.74 -20.42 -15.58
N ASN A 150 0.89 -21.40 -15.30
CA ASN A 150 -0.44 -21.17 -14.71
C ASN A 150 -0.37 -20.68 -13.25
N ARG A 151 0.70 -21.02 -12.51
CA ARG A 151 0.98 -20.47 -11.17
C ARG A 151 1.61 -19.07 -11.22
N LEU A 152 2.28 -18.71 -12.31
CA LEU A 152 2.93 -17.41 -12.49
C LEU A 152 2.01 -16.34 -13.07
N ALA A 153 0.93 -16.74 -13.76
CA ALA A 153 -0.20 -15.87 -14.07
C ALA A 153 -0.99 -15.50 -12.79
N LEU A 154 -0.27 -15.09 -11.75
CA LEU A 154 -0.82 -14.55 -10.53
C LEU A 154 -1.45 -13.22 -10.91
N ASN A 155 -2.78 -13.15 -10.82
CA ASN A 155 -3.53 -11.94 -11.09
C ASN A 155 -2.89 -10.75 -10.35
N ASP A 156 -2.42 -9.73 -11.06
CA ASP A 156 -1.83 -8.52 -10.47
C ASP A 156 -2.69 -7.91 -9.36
N VAL A 157 -4.00 -8.07 -9.46
CA VAL A 157 -4.93 -7.61 -8.42
C VAL A 157 -4.69 -8.36 -7.12
N ALA A 158 -4.50 -9.69 -7.18
CA ALA A 158 -4.20 -10.48 -6.00
C ALA A 158 -2.84 -10.11 -5.41
N CYS A 159 -1.83 -9.85 -6.26
CA CYS A 159 -0.50 -9.41 -5.83
C CYS A 159 -0.54 -8.02 -5.18
N GLY A 160 -1.21 -7.06 -5.81
CA GLY A 160 -1.40 -5.71 -5.28
C GLY A 160 -2.20 -5.71 -3.97
N LEU A 161 -3.22 -6.58 -3.87
CA LEU A 161 -3.99 -6.77 -2.64
C LEU A 161 -3.12 -7.37 -1.52
N ALA A 162 -2.37 -8.44 -1.79
CA ALA A 162 -1.46 -9.05 -0.82
C ALA A 162 -0.36 -8.09 -0.35
N ALA A 163 0.21 -7.31 -1.27
CA ALA A 163 1.15 -6.25 -0.96
C ALA A 163 0.51 -5.17 -0.08
N GLY A 164 -0.74 -4.78 -0.38
CA GLY A 164 -1.51 -3.81 0.40
C GLY A 164 -1.79 -4.30 1.82
N VAL A 165 -2.13 -5.58 1.99
CA VAL A 165 -2.32 -6.23 3.30
C VAL A 165 -1.02 -6.21 4.11
N GLY A 166 0.12 -6.46 3.47
CA GLY A 166 1.43 -6.43 4.13
C GLY A 166 1.82 -5.01 4.59
N PHE A 167 1.69 -4.04 3.69
CA PHE A 167 1.99 -2.64 3.94
C PHE A 167 1.06 -2.05 5.02
N GLY A 168 -0.25 -2.22 4.87
CA GLY A 168 -1.26 -1.75 5.82
C GLY A 168 -1.24 -2.51 7.16
N GLY A 169 -0.89 -3.80 7.15
CA GLY A 169 -0.70 -4.58 8.38
C GLY A 169 0.45 -4.03 9.22
N MET A 170 1.59 -3.71 8.59
CA MET A 170 2.71 -3.10 9.30
C MET A 170 2.40 -1.67 9.76
N HIS A 171 1.65 -0.90 8.97
CA HIS A 171 1.15 0.41 9.39
C HIS A 171 0.25 0.29 10.63
N ALA A 172 -0.68 -0.66 10.66
CA ALA A 172 -1.53 -0.92 11.81
C ALA A 172 -0.73 -1.31 13.07
N ILE A 173 0.29 -2.17 12.91
CA ILE A 173 1.17 -2.57 14.02
C ILE A 173 1.94 -1.36 14.58
N LEU A 174 2.51 -0.50 13.74
CA LEU A 174 3.25 0.67 14.23
C LEU A 174 2.33 1.74 14.84
N LEU A 175 1.19 2.02 14.19
CA LEU A 175 0.26 3.08 14.61
C LEU A 175 -0.47 2.72 15.91
N PHE A 176 -0.95 1.49 16.03
CA PHE A 176 -1.82 1.08 17.12
C PHE A 176 -1.20 0.04 18.05
N GLY A 177 -0.29 -0.80 17.55
CA GLY A 177 0.37 -1.82 18.39
C GLY A 177 1.18 -1.22 19.55
N SER A 178 1.83 -0.08 19.33
CA SER A 178 2.57 0.65 20.37
C SER A 178 1.65 1.17 21.48
N LEU A 179 0.52 1.79 21.10
CA LEU A 179 -0.50 2.27 22.04
C LEU A 179 -1.21 1.13 22.77
N LEU A 180 -1.47 0.03 22.07
CA LEU A 180 -2.08 -1.15 22.69
C LEU A 180 -1.14 -1.76 23.73
N ALA A 181 0.16 -1.83 23.43
CA ALA A 181 1.17 -2.34 24.35
C ALA A 181 1.30 -1.48 25.60
N SER A 182 1.20 -0.15 25.51
CA SER A 182 1.28 0.74 26.67
C SER A 182 0.08 0.61 27.60
N GLU A 183 -1.14 0.41 27.08
CA GLU A 183 -2.37 0.31 27.88
C GLU A 183 -2.64 -1.12 28.40
N THR A 184 -2.00 -2.14 27.85
CA THR A 184 -2.25 -3.54 28.25
C THR A 184 -1.75 -3.87 29.67
N PHE A 185 -0.70 -3.18 30.13
CA PHE A 185 -0.07 -3.46 31.43
C PHE A 185 -0.50 -2.51 32.55
N ASP A 186 -1.19 -1.42 32.23
CA ASP A 186 -1.66 -0.46 33.22
C ASP A 186 -3.16 -0.59 33.47
N SER A 187 -3.60 -0.19 34.66
CA SER A 187 -5.00 -0.19 35.09
C SER A 187 -5.75 1.09 34.69
N GLY A 188 -5.08 2.02 34.02
CA GLY A 188 -5.64 3.28 33.52
C GLY A 188 -6.20 3.17 32.10
N VAL A 189 -7.09 4.10 31.75
CA VAL A 189 -7.52 4.33 30.37
C VAL A 189 -7.07 5.73 29.97
N LEU A 190 -6.27 5.84 28.92
CA LEU A 190 -5.83 7.13 28.42
C LEU A 190 -6.95 7.83 27.62
N TYR A 191 -7.33 9.01 28.08
CA TYR A 191 -8.23 9.91 27.35
C TYR A 191 -7.43 11.04 26.71
N GLN A 192 -7.81 11.41 25.49
CA GLN A 192 -7.22 12.56 24.80
C GLN A 192 -7.98 13.84 25.14
N PRO A 193 -7.30 14.99 25.28
CA PRO A 193 -7.95 16.26 25.55
C PRO A 193 -8.94 16.65 24.45
N SER A 194 -8.70 16.19 23.23
CA SER A 194 -9.53 16.44 22.05
C SER A 194 -10.91 15.79 22.15
N CYS A 195 -11.03 14.68 22.90
CA CYS A 195 -12.27 13.94 23.11
C CYS A 195 -12.28 13.21 24.46
N PRO A 196 -12.64 13.90 25.56
CA PRO A 196 -12.62 13.32 26.90
C PRO A 196 -13.68 12.23 27.12
N LYS A 197 -14.64 12.08 26.20
CA LYS A 197 -15.74 11.10 26.29
C LYS A 197 -15.41 9.75 25.66
N VAL A 198 -14.32 9.65 24.88
CA VAL A 198 -13.98 8.45 24.11
C VAL A 198 -12.55 8.03 24.46
N PRO A 199 -12.31 6.77 24.83
CA PRO A 199 -10.96 6.28 25.05
C PRO A 199 -10.07 6.46 23.82
N SER A 200 -8.82 6.88 24.04
CA SER A 200 -7.85 7.07 22.95
C SER A 200 -7.60 5.77 22.17
N LEU A 201 -7.71 4.62 22.84
CA LEU A 201 -7.58 3.29 22.25
C LEU A 201 -8.67 3.01 21.20
N THR A 202 -9.91 3.43 21.47
CA THR A 202 -11.04 3.27 20.53
C THR A 202 -10.87 4.18 19.32
N VAL A 203 -10.47 5.44 19.52
CA VAL A 203 -10.19 6.37 18.41
C VAL A 203 -9.06 5.84 17.53
N SER A 204 -7.98 5.35 18.13
CA SER A 204 -6.80 4.83 17.42
C SER A 204 -7.09 3.53 16.67
N SER A 205 -7.91 2.64 17.23
CA SER A 205 -8.32 1.41 16.55
C SER A 205 -9.21 1.69 15.32
N LEU A 206 -10.13 2.64 15.41
CA LEU A 206 -10.95 3.08 14.27
C LEU A 206 -10.12 3.79 13.18
N ASN A 207 -9.15 4.63 13.57
CA ASN A 207 -8.23 5.23 12.61
C ASN A 207 -7.41 4.14 11.91
N THR A 208 -6.91 3.17 12.66
CA THR A 208 -6.13 2.04 12.14
C THR A 208 -6.93 1.20 11.15
N PHE A 209 -8.18 0.90 11.48
CA PHE A 209 -9.10 0.22 10.57
C PHE A 209 -9.22 0.97 9.24
N CYS A 210 -9.39 2.29 9.27
CA CYS A 210 -9.49 3.11 8.05
C CYS A 210 -8.17 3.12 7.26
N PHE A 211 -7.03 3.34 7.92
CA PHE A 211 -5.72 3.35 7.27
C PHE A 211 -5.37 2.01 6.64
N PHE A 212 -5.77 0.89 7.25
CA PHE A 212 -5.58 -0.43 6.64
C PHE A 212 -6.26 -0.54 5.27
N PHE A 213 -7.53 -0.15 5.15
CA PHE A 213 -8.23 -0.16 3.86
C PHE A 213 -7.62 0.84 2.88
N LEU A 214 -7.26 2.03 3.35
CA LEU A 214 -6.58 3.03 2.52
C LEU A 214 -5.26 2.48 1.96
N ASP A 215 -4.43 1.81 2.76
CA ASP A 215 -3.19 1.20 2.31
C ASP A 215 -3.42 0.10 1.26
N VAL A 216 -4.47 -0.71 1.43
CA VAL A 216 -4.88 -1.68 0.41
C VAL A 216 -5.23 -0.98 -0.91
N PHE A 217 -6.08 0.05 -0.88
CA PHE A 217 -6.44 0.76 -2.10
C PHE A 217 -5.27 1.52 -2.71
N TRP A 218 -4.46 2.21 -1.91
CA TRP A 218 -3.27 2.93 -2.36
C TRP A 218 -2.25 1.98 -3.01
N MET A 219 -2.10 0.76 -2.50
CA MET A 219 -1.27 -0.25 -3.15
C MET A 219 -1.84 -0.66 -4.51
N LEU A 220 -3.16 -0.89 -4.61
CA LEU A 220 -3.82 -1.20 -5.89
C LEU A 220 -3.68 -0.05 -6.90
N PHE A 221 -3.86 1.21 -6.49
CA PHE A 221 -3.59 2.38 -7.32
C PHE A 221 -2.13 2.45 -7.78
N THR A 222 -1.20 2.08 -6.90
CA THR A 222 0.24 2.11 -7.20
C THR A 222 0.63 1.01 -8.18
N PHE A 223 0.16 -0.22 -7.99
CA PHE A 223 0.37 -1.31 -8.94
C PHE A 223 -0.18 -0.96 -10.32
N PHE A 224 -1.43 -0.49 -10.38
CA PHE A 224 -2.03 -0.02 -11.63
C PHE A 224 -1.20 1.08 -12.29
N GLY A 225 -0.81 2.09 -11.52
CA GLY A 225 -0.06 3.25 -12.01
C GLY A 225 1.31 2.89 -12.56
N ILE A 226 2.06 2.05 -11.86
CA ILE A 226 3.39 1.61 -12.29
C ILE A 226 3.30 0.67 -13.50
N ARG A 227 2.35 -0.27 -13.53
CA ARG A 227 2.17 -1.17 -14.69
C ARG A 227 1.90 -0.39 -15.97
N ARG A 228 1.03 0.63 -15.91
CA ARG A 228 0.74 1.48 -17.08
C ARG A 228 1.95 2.29 -17.53
N ARG A 229 2.81 2.74 -16.61
CA ARG A 229 4.08 3.38 -16.97
C ARG A 229 5.04 2.42 -17.66
N PHE A 230 5.07 1.16 -17.22
CA PHE A 230 5.90 0.11 -17.82
C PHE A 230 5.43 -0.24 -19.24
N LEU A 231 4.12 -0.43 -19.43
CA LEU A 231 3.53 -0.74 -20.74
C LEU A 231 3.62 0.43 -21.75
N PHE A 232 3.60 1.68 -21.29
CA PHE A 232 3.53 2.86 -22.16
C PHE A 232 4.66 3.88 -21.90
N PRO A 233 5.94 3.54 -22.15
CA PRO A 233 7.09 4.36 -21.79
C PRO A 233 7.22 5.68 -22.55
N ARG A 234 6.54 5.86 -23.70
CA ARG A 234 6.56 7.10 -24.51
C ARG A 234 5.20 7.79 -24.65
N GLY A 235 4.24 7.50 -23.76
CA GLY A 235 2.90 8.07 -23.85
C GLY A 235 2.06 7.51 -24.99
N GLY A 236 2.45 6.34 -25.52
CA GLY A 236 1.62 5.56 -26.43
C GLY A 236 0.33 5.11 -25.73
N GLY A 237 -0.76 5.13 -26.47
CA GLY A 237 -2.11 4.83 -26.01
C GLY A 237 -3.05 5.58 -26.93
N ALA A 238 -3.66 4.86 -27.88
CA ALA A 238 -4.59 5.48 -28.79
C ALA A 238 -5.78 6.01 -27.98
N LEU A 239 -6.13 7.29 -28.15
CA LEU A 239 -7.30 7.90 -27.51
C LEU A 239 -8.60 7.13 -27.88
N SER A 240 -8.58 6.39 -28.98
CA SER A 240 -9.66 5.51 -29.44
C SER A 240 -9.83 4.23 -28.62
N ASP A 241 -8.85 3.81 -27.81
CA ASP A 241 -8.98 2.67 -26.88
C ASP A 241 -9.68 3.06 -25.57
N ILE A 242 -10.07 4.33 -25.42
CA ILE A 242 -11.02 4.76 -24.39
C ILE A 242 -12.36 4.15 -24.75
N ASN A 243 -12.65 3.01 -24.14
CA ASN A 243 -13.93 2.32 -24.30
C ASN A 243 -15.07 3.33 -24.09
N PRO A 244 -15.89 3.65 -25.10
CA PRO A 244 -16.91 4.70 -25.03
C PRO A 244 -18.04 4.36 -24.04
N LEU A 245 -18.09 3.11 -23.57
CA LEU A 245 -18.98 2.66 -22.49
C LEU A 245 -18.40 2.90 -21.08
N SER A 246 -17.15 3.34 -20.96
CA SER A 246 -16.61 3.76 -19.66
C SER A 246 -17.34 5.03 -19.21
N ARG A 247 -18.00 4.94 -18.05
CA ARG A 247 -18.71 6.04 -17.41
C ARG A 247 -17.87 7.32 -17.40
N PRO A 248 -18.46 8.53 -17.36
CA PRO A 248 -17.73 9.79 -17.42
C PRO A 248 -16.54 9.88 -16.44
N PHE A 249 -16.65 9.26 -15.27
CA PHE A 249 -15.59 9.22 -14.26
C PHE A 249 -14.41 8.26 -14.54
N GLY A 250 -14.64 7.17 -15.29
CA GLY A 250 -13.60 6.18 -15.58
C GLY A 250 -12.56 6.64 -16.59
N SER A 251 -12.91 7.62 -17.43
CA SER A 251 -12.04 8.20 -18.46
C SER A 251 -10.72 8.76 -17.89
N TYR A 252 -10.73 9.28 -16.65
CA TYR A 252 -9.54 9.84 -15.98
C TYR A 252 -8.43 8.82 -15.73
N PHE A 253 -8.78 7.54 -15.54
CA PHE A 253 -7.84 6.44 -15.30
C PHE A 253 -7.64 5.58 -16.55
N GLY A 254 -7.92 6.12 -17.75
CA GLY A 254 -7.87 5.39 -19.01
C GLY A 254 -6.57 4.60 -19.25
N ASN A 255 -6.59 3.73 -20.27
CA ASN A 255 -5.50 2.83 -20.59
C ASN A 255 -4.29 3.53 -21.26
N THR A 256 -3.71 4.49 -20.54
CA THR A 256 -2.61 5.34 -21.02
C THR A 256 -1.61 5.58 -19.89
N ARG A 257 -0.42 6.08 -20.24
CA ARG A 257 0.56 6.55 -19.24
C ARG A 257 -0.01 7.66 -18.34
N MET A 258 -0.86 8.54 -18.88
CA MET A 258 -1.50 9.60 -18.11
C MET A 258 -2.47 9.03 -17.08
N GLY A 259 -3.26 8.01 -17.43
CA GLY A 259 -4.13 7.32 -16.47
C GLY A 259 -3.35 6.70 -15.32
N GLY A 260 -2.18 6.11 -15.61
CA GLY A 260 -1.28 5.62 -14.57
C GLY A 260 -0.70 6.72 -13.69
N ASN A 261 -0.32 7.86 -14.26
CA ASN A 261 0.13 9.04 -13.49
C ASN A 261 -0.99 9.58 -12.58
N ASN A 262 -2.21 9.66 -13.09
CA ASN A 262 -3.38 10.11 -12.33
C ASN A 262 -3.67 9.18 -11.15
N ALA A 263 -3.55 7.86 -11.33
CA ALA A 263 -3.68 6.89 -10.24
C ALA A 263 -2.66 7.11 -9.12
N LEU A 264 -1.39 7.34 -9.49
CA LEU A 264 -0.33 7.66 -8.53
C LEU A 264 -0.55 9.00 -7.83
N LEU A 265 -1.03 10.00 -8.56
CA LEU A 265 -1.35 11.32 -8.00
C LEU A 265 -2.52 11.22 -7.01
N VAL A 266 -3.58 10.48 -7.33
CA VAL A 266 -4.72 10.23 -6.44
C VAL A 266 -4.25 9.52 -5.17
N CYS A 267 -3.38 8.51 -5.29
CA CYS A 267 -2.74 7.86 -4.16
C CYS A 267 -2.00 8.87 -3.26
N LEU A 268 -1.15 9.72 -3.84
CA LEU A 268 -0.40 10.72 -3.08
C LEU A 268 -1.31 11.76 -2.39
N ILE A 269 -2.27 12.35 -3.13
CA ILE A 269 -3.17 13.39 -2.60
C ILE A 269 -4.02 12.82 -1.46
N THR A 270 -4.61 11.64 -1.67
CA THR A 270 -5.49 11.04 -0.65
C THR A 270 -4.70 10.56 0.56
N HIS A 271 -3.43 10.17 0.39
CA HIS A 271 -2.53 9.88 1.50
C HIS A 271 -2.18 11.13 2.32
N VAL A 272 -1.82 12.23 1.67
CA VAL A 272 -1.59 13.52 2.35
C VAL A 272 -2.85 13.99 3.08
N LEU A 273 -4.03 13.88 2.47
CA LEU A 273 -5.30 14.28 3.10
C LEU A 273 -5.62 13.40 4.31
N ALA A 274 -5.51 12.08 4.20
CA ALA A 274 -5.78 11.16 5.30
C ALA A 274 -4.82 11.40 6.48
N ALA A 275 -3.52 11.55 6.22
CA ALA A 275 -2.54 11.87 7.24
C ALA A 275 -2.73 13.29 7.82
N GLY A 276 -3.11 14.26 6.99
CA GLY A 276 -3.48 15.60 7.44
C GLY A 276 -4.68 15.58 8.39
N PHE A 277 -5.68 14.74 8.13
CA PHE A 277 -6.87 14.65 8.98
C PHE A 277 -6.59 14.09 10.37
N THR A 278 -5.53 13.30 10.56
CA THR A 278 -5.12 12.87 11.90
C THR A 278 -4.50 13.99 12.71
N THR A 279 -3.95 15.05 12.06
CA THR A 279 -3.45 16.24 12.78
C THR A 279 -4.54 16.99 13.50
N PHE A 280 -5.80 16.84 13.08
CA PHE A 280 -6.90 17.51 13.76
C PHE A 280 -7.01 17.06 15.21
N ASN A 281 -6.53 15.86 15.56
CA ASN A 281 -6.46 15.39 16.95
C ASN A 281 -5.61 16.27 17.87
N ALA A 282 -4.83 17.22 17.35
CA ALA A 282 -4.11 18.20 18.17
C ALA A 282 -5.02 19.35 18.67
N PHE A 283 -6.20 19.56 18.07
CA PHE A 283 -7.13 20.64 18.44
C PHE A 283 -8.26 20.14 19.35
N GLN A 284 -8.87 21.07 20.09
CA GLN A 284 -10.10 20.76 20.83
C GLN A 284 -11.21 20.31 19.87
N PHE A 285 -11.89 19.21 20.21
CA PHE A 285 -12.86 18.52 19.33
C PHE A 285 -12.28 17.87 18.07
N GLY A 286 -10.94 17.80 17.98
CA GLY A 286 -10.21 17.22 16.87
C GLY A 286 -10.63 15.82 16.48
N CYS A 287 -10.94 14.97 17.48
CA CYS A 287 -11.29 13.59 17.20
C CYS A 287 -12.62 13.46 16.43
N VAL A 288 -13.58 14.38 16.62
CA VAL A 288 -14.85 14.33 15.88
C VAL A 288 -14.60 14.54 14.39
N PHE A 289 -13.71 15.48 14.06
CA PHE A 289 -13.29 15.71 12.68
C PHE A 289 -12.51 14.52 12.13
N SER A 290 -11.49 14.02 12.84
CA SER A 290 -10.70 12.86 12.40
C SER A 290 -11.58 11.63 12.19
N MET A 291 -12.49 11.34 13.12
CA MET A 291 -13.38 10.16 13.07
C MET A 291 -14.45 10.25 11.99
N THR A 292 -14.78 11.44 11.50
CA THR A 292 -15.77 11.60 10.43
C THR A 292 -15.09 11.68 9.06
N LEU A 293 -14.00 12.44 8.95
CA LEU A 293 -13.33 12.70 7.69
C LEU A 293 -12.51 11.51 7.20
N LEU A 294 -11.88 10.74 8.11
CA LEU A 294 -11.05 9.61 7.71
C LEU A 294 -11.89 8.48 7.06
N PRO A 295 -13.02 8.02 7.63
CA PRO A 295 -13.90 7.08 6.94
C PRO A 295 -14.45 7.63 5.62
N LEU A 296 -14.77 8.94 5.57
CA LEU A 296 -15.24 9.58 4.34
C LEU A 296 -14.18 9.50 3.23
N VAL A 297 -12.91 9.79 3.54
CA VAL A 297 -11.80 9.63 2.58
C VAL A 297 -11.65 8.17 2.16
N THR A 298 -11.72 7.23 3.09
CA THR A 298 -11.67 5.79 2.78
C THR A 298 -12.76 5.40 1.79
N LEU A 299 -14.00 5.85 2.00
CA LEU A 299 -15.12 5.59 1.10
C LEU A 299 -14.94 6.26 -0.27
N ILE A 300 -14.43 7.50 -0.31
CA ILE A 300 -14.13 8.20 -1.57
C ILE A 300 -13.05 7.44 -2.35
N VAL A 301 -11.96 7.04 -1.70
CA VAL A 301 -10.87 6.27 -2.34
C VAL A 301 -11.38 4.93 -2.86
N ALA A 302 -12.17 4.22 -2.06
CA ALA A 302 -12.80 2.96 -2.47
C ALA A 302 -13.73 3.16 -3.68
N TYR A 303 -14.55 4.23 -3.67
CA TYR A 303 -15.43 4.57 -4.79
C TYR A 303 -14.64 4.93 -6.05
N LEU A 304 -13.56 5.71 -5.94
CA LEU A 304 -12.69 6.05 -7.07
C LEU A 304 -12.05 4.79 -7.67
N TYR A 305 -11.59 3.87 -6.83
CA TYR A 305 -11.06 2.59 -7.28
C TYR A 305 -12.12 1.75 -8.00
N TRP A 306 -13.31 1.61 -7.40
CA TRP A 306 -14.39 0.79 -7.95
C TRP A 306 -15.03 1.36 -9.22
N SER A 307 -15.16 2.68 -9.31
CA SER A 307 -15.78 3.33 -10.48
C SER A 307 -14.81 3.48 -11.64
N GLY A 308 -13.51 3.66 -11.36
CA GLY A 308 -12.49 3.91 -12.38
C GLY A 308 -11.62 2.70 -12.71
N ILE A 309 -10.84 2.24 -11.74
CA ILE A 309 -9.73 1.30 -11.98
C ILE A 309 -10.20 -0.14 -12.06
N SER A 310 -11.15 -0.57 -11.23
CA SER A 310 -11.55 -1.98 -11.12
C SER A 310 -11.96 -2.60 -12.47
N ASN A 311 -12.68 -1.86 -13.31
CA ASN A 311 -13.15 -2.32 -14.63
C ASN A 311 -12.00 -2.53 -15.63
N ILE A 312 -10.90 -1.80 -15.45
CA ILE A 312 -9.72 -1.88 -16.30
C ILE A 312 -8.73 -2.91 -15.75
N TYR A 313 -8.67 -3.03 -14.42
CA TYR A 313 -7.66 -3.80 -13.69
C TYR A 313 -8.09 -5.25 -13.47
N LEU A 314 -9.38 -5.52 -13.32
CA LEU A 314 -9.92 -6.87 -13.22
C LEU A 314 -10.18 -7.42 -14.64
N PRO A 315 -9.66 -8.62 -14.99
CA PRO A 315 -10.08 -9.28 -16.22
C PRO A 315 -11.58 -9.58 -16.15
N LEU A 316 -12.30 -9.37 -17.26
CA LEU A 316 -13.73 -9.68 -17.36
C LEU A 316 -13.93 -11.18 -17.10
N ALA A 317 -14.74 -11.53 -16.10
CA ALA A 317 -14.97 -12.91 -15.67
C ALA A 317 -15.53 -13.86 -16.76
N HIS A 318 -15.95 -13.32 -17.90
CA HIS A 318 -16.58 -14.07 -19.00
C HIS A 318 -15.81 -14.04 -20.33
N SER A 319 -14.67 -13.34 -20.44
CA SER A 319 -13.87 -13.43 -21.66
C SER A 319 -12.86 -14.57 -21.54
N ASN A 320 -13.25 -15.77 -21.96
CA ASN A 320 -12.30 -16.84 -22.29
C ASN A 320 -11.33 -16.44 -23.43
N VAL A 321 -11.57 -15.28 -24.05
CA VAL A 321 -10.60 -14.58 -24.87
C VAL A 321 -9.56 -13.97 -23.93
N ARG A 322 -8.52 -14.74 -23.59
CA ARG A 322 -7.25 -14.16 -23.14
C ARG A 322 -6.93 -13.07 -24.16
N LEU A 323 -6.80 -11.83 -23.71
CA LEU A 323 -6.06 -10.81 -24.45
C LEU A 323 -4.63 -11.34 -24.55
N SER A 324 -4.40 -12.21 -25.53
CA SER A 324 -3.08 -12.46 -26.09
C SER A 324 -2.68 -11.10 -26.65
N LEU A 325 -2.07 -10.27 -25.81
CA LEU A 325 -1.23 -9.19 -26.29
C LEU A 325 -0.36 -9.85 -27.36
N PRO A 326 -0.42 -9.38 -28.62
CA PRO A 326 0.31 -10.02 -29.69
C PRO A 326 1.77 -10.08 -29.26
N ALA A 327 2.36 -11.28 -29.32
CA ALA A 327 3.76 -11.51 -29.00
C ALA A 327 4.73 -10.65 -29.84
N SER A 328 4.21 -9.89 -30.82
CA SER A 328 4.92 -8.88 -31.60
C SER A 328 5.17 -7.55 -30.88
N PHE A 329 4.63 -7.32 -29.68
CA PHE A 329 5.26 -6.42 -28.70
C PHE A 329 6.37 -7.18 -27.95
N SER A 330 7.15 -7.96 -28.71
CA SER A 330 8.52 -8.31 -28.35
C SER A 330 9.18 -7.00 -27.97
N TYR A 331 9.45 -6.88 -26.67
CA TYR A 331 10.32 -5.85 -26.13
C TYR A 331 11.57 -5.91 -27.00
N GLY A 332 11.69 -4.97 -27.94
CA GLY A 332 12.88 -4.83 -28.76
C GLY A 332 14.03 -4.70 -27.78
N SER A 333 14.72 -5.82 -27.57
CA SER A 333 15.99 -5.91 -26.89
C SER A 333 16.98 -5.18 -27.79
N HIS A 334 16.88 -3.86 -27.82
CA HIS A 334 18.03 -2.99 -27.95
C HIS A 334 18.72 -2.93 -26.58
N VAL A 335 18.99 -4.11 -25.99
CA VAL A 335 20.24 -4.25 -25.27
C VAL A 335 21.29 -4.06 -26.36
N ALA A 336 22.03 -2.97 -26.24
CA ALA A 336 23.14 -2.68 -27.12
C ALA A 336 24.10 -3.88 -27.10
N GLU A 337 23.98 -4.77 -28.10
CA GLU A 337 25.13 -5.46 -28.69
C GLU A 337 25.97 -4.41 -29.42
N GLY A 338 26.51 -3.48 -28.63
CA GLY A 338 27.60 -2.63 -29.03
C GLY A 338 28.86 -3.27 -28.50
N VAL A 339 29.76 -3.64 -29.43
CA VAL A 339 31.18 -3.88 -29.21
C VAL A 339 31.53 -5.28 -28.68
N LEU A 340 31.82 -6.18 -29.62
CA LEU A 340 32.80 -7.30 -29.60
C LEU A 340 32.41 -8.15 -30.81
N GLY A 341 32.97 -8.02 -32.00
CA GLY A 341 34.35 -7.82 -32.39
C GLY A 341 34.41 -8.41 -33.79
N ALA A 342 34.65 -7.56 -34.78
CA ALA A 342 34.90 -8.00 -36.14
C ALA A 342 36.22 -8.76 -36.16
N ASN A 343 36.18 -10.08 -36.31
CA ASN A 343 37.29 -10.82 -36.91
C ASN A 343 36.94 -11.05 -38.36
N GLN A 344 37.51 -10.14 -39.14
CA GLN A 344 37.78 -10.24 -40.55
C GLN A 344 38.92 -11.26 -40.70
N ASP A 345 38.61 -12.45 -41.19
CA ASP A 345 39.62 -13.35 -41.74
C ASP A 345 39.24 -13.62 -43.20
N ASP A 346 39.96 -12.89 -44.07
CA ASP A 346 40.14 -13.19 -45.48
C ASP A 346 41.13 -14.36 -45.59
N GLU A 347 40.73 -15.49 -46.19
CA GLU A 347 41.59 -16.34 -47.04
C GLU A 347 40.78 -17.25 -47.98
#